data_AF-A0A0F2SIF2-F1
#
_entry.id   AF-A0A0F2SIF2-F1
#
_cell.length_a   1.000
_cell.length_b   1.000
_cell.length_c   1.000
_cell.angle_alpha   90.00
_cell.angle_beta   90.00
_cell.angle_gamma   90.00
#
_symmetry.space_group_name_H-M   'P 1'
#
loop_
_entity.id
_entity.type
_entity.pdbx_description
1 polymer ?
#
loop_
_entity_poly.entity_id
_entity_poly.type
_entity_poly.pdbx_seq_one_letter_code
_entity_poly.pdbx_strand_id
1 'polypeptide(L)'
;MDLNSLNRWPRQSDTKNHDLFGNEHFGTEAPCVIYEKKPIVDPKGNIVPSLYSAWVTLNNPSQFNSYTTEMVKGVIAGMQKASADRSVVAVVFTAVGDKAFCTGGNT
;
A
#
# COMPACT_ATOMS: atom_id res chain seq x y z
N MET A 1 2.65 -5.62 -44.98
CA MET A 1 3.26 -4.92 -43.83
C MET A 1 4.53 -5.69 -43.49
N ASP A 2 5.71 -5.08 -43.63
CA ASP A 2 6.99 -5.75 -43.44
C ASP A 2 7.28 -5.95 -41.94
N LEU A 3 7.29 -7.20 -41.48
CA LEU A 3 7.55 -7.55 -40.07
C LEU A 3 8.97 -7.16 -39.63
N ASN A 4 9.93 -7.03 -40.55
CA ASN A 4 11.28 -6.60 -40.22
C ASN A 4 11.34 -5.11 -39.81
N SER A 5 10.39 -4.31 -40.29
CA SER A 5 10.28 -2.90 -39.89
C SER A 5 9.92 -2.71 -38.40
N LEU A 6 9.33 -3.72 -37.76
CA LEU A 6 8.98 -3.70 -36.33
C LEU A 6 10.20 -3.89 -35.40
N ASN A 7 11.32 -4.42 -35.90
CA ASN A 7 12.52 -4.73 -35.11
C ASN A 7 13.67 -3.74 -35.33
N ARG A 8 13.37 -2.53 -35.81
CA ARG A 8 14.38 -1.50 -36.13
C ARG A 8 15.06 -0.88 -34.90
N TRP A 9 14.48 -1.06 -33.72
CA TRP A 9 14.98 -0.51 -32.47
C TRP A 9 15.33 -1.63 -31.48
N PRO A 10 16.38 -1.48 -30.66
CA PRO A 10 16.70 -2.43 -29.60
C PRO A 10 15.49 -2.60 -28.67
N ARG A 11 15.07 -3.86 -28.43
CA ARG A 11 14.03 -4.13 -27.45
C ARG A 11 14.61 -3.96 -26.05
N GLN A 12 13.94 -3.19 -25.21
CA GLN A 12 14.23 -3.18 -23.77
C GLN A 12 13.74 -4.49 -23.18
N SER A 13 14.68 -5.30 -22.69
CA SER A 13 14.42 -6.57 -22.01
C SER A 13 14.65 -6.50 -20.51
N ASP A 14 15.07 -5.34 -20.00
CA ASP A 14 15.32 -5.11 -18.58
C ASP A 14 14.00 -4.94 -17.81
N THR A 15 13.98 -5.45 -16.58
CA THR A 15 12.83 -5.32 -15.68
C THR A 15 12.60 -3.85 -15.35
N LYS A 16 11.41 -3.35 -15.66
CA LYS A 16 10.99 -2.00 -15.29
C LYS A 16 10.22 -2.02 -13.99
N ASN A 17 10.56 -1.11 -13.09
CA ASN A 17 9.71 -0.81 -11.95
C ASN A 17 8.53 0.04 -12.43
N HIS A 18 7.32 -0.46 -12.22
CA HIS A 18 6.07 0.22 -12.56
C HIS A 18 5.36 0.81 -11.33
N ASP A 19 5.96 0.72 -10.14
CA ASP A 19 5.45 1.34 -8.93
C ASP A 19 5.41 2.86 -9.10
N LEU A 20 4.28 3.48 -8.77
CA LEU A 20 4.08 4.91 -8.89
C LEU A 20 4.65 5.72 -7.72
N PHE A 21 4.78 5.07 -6.56
CA PHE A 21 5.18 5.69 -5.29
C PHE A 21 6.18 4.79 -4.59
N GLY A 22 7.16 5.39 -3.90
CA GLY A 22 8.05 4.65 -3.01
C GLY A 22 7.47 4.52 -1.61
N ASN A 23 8.34 4.38 -0.61
CA ASN A 23 7.94 4.24 0.80
C ASN A 23 7.95 5.57 1.56
N GLU A 24 8.20 6.69 0.89
CA GLU A 24 8.35 8.04 1.47
C GLU A 24 7.10 8.55 2.20
N HIS A 25 5.92 8.00 1.91
CA HIS A 25 4.66 8.40 2.53
C HIS A 25 4.25 7.54 3.74
N PHE A 26 5.10 6.59 4.15
CA PHE A 26 4.84 5.74 5.32
C PHE A 26 5.74 6.13 6.49
N GLY A 27 5.23 6.01 7.72
CA GLY A 27 5.97 6.34 8.93
C GLY A 27 5.60 5.45 10.12
N THR A 28 6.22 5.73 11.26
CA THR A 28 5.96 5.05 12.54
C THR A 28 5.45 5.99 13.64
N GLU A 29 5.69 7.29 13.51
CA GLU A 29 5.30 8.31 14.49
C GLU A 29 4.11 9.12 14.00
N ALA A 30 3.15 9.40 14.87
CA ALA A 30 1.98 10.19 14.52
C ALA A 30 2.34 11.68 14.28
N PRO A 31 1.74 12.38 13.30
CA PRO A 31 0.74 11.89 12.35
C PRO A 31 1.36 11.22 11.11
N CYS A 32 1.00 9.97 10.81
CA CYS A 32 1.44 9.28 9.60
C CYS A 32 0.46 8.19 9.13
N VAL A 33 0.80 7.54 8.01
CA VAL A 33 0.20 6.26 7.60
C VAL A 33 1.24 5.16 7.81
N ILE A 34 0.82 4.06 8.43
CA ILE A 34 1.65 2.86 8.58
C ILE A 34 1.22 1.87 7.48
N TYR A 35 2.19 1.27 6.79
CA TYR A 35 1.95 0.17 5.85
C TYR A 35 2.63 -1.10 6.34
N GLU A 36 1.88 -2.18 6.52
CA GLU A 36 2.41 -3.47 6.91
C GLU A 36 1.90 -4.57 5.98
N LYS A 37 2.73 -5.57 5.69
CA LYS A 37 2.28 -6.79 5.01
C LYS A 37 2.23 -7.93 6.02
N LYS A 38 1.04 -8.48 6.25
CA LYS A 38 0.80 -9.54 7.25
C LYS A 38 0.45 -10.86 6.57
N PRO A 39 1.04 -11.99 7.01
CA PRO A 39 0.75 -13.31 6.43
C PRO A 39 -0.72 -13.68 6.64
N ILE A 40 -1.32 -14.33 5.64
CA ILE A 40 -2.64 -14.95 5.78
C ILE A 40 -2.48 -16.30 6.45
N VAL A 41 -3.40 -16.63 7.36
CA VAL A 41 -3.49 -17.94 8.00
C VAL A 41 -4.72 -18.71 7.51
N ASP A 42 -4.60 -20.03 7.45
CA ASP A 42 -5.73 -20.93 7.20
C ASP A 42 -6.64 -21.03 8.45
N PRO A 43 -7.82 -21.69 8.37
CA PRO A 43 -8.69 -21.87 9.53
C PRO A 43 -8.09 -22.69 10.69
N LYS A 44 -6.96 -23.37 10.47
CA LYS A 44 -6.22 -24.13 11.48
C LYS A 44 -5.07 -23.29 12.09
N GLY A 45 -4.86 -22.07 11.63
CA GLY A 45 -3.80 -21.15 12.08
C GLY A 45 -2.46 -21.30 11.36
N ASN A 46 -2.36 -22.13 10.32
CA ASN A 46 -1.11 -22.26 9.57
C ASN A 46 -0.95 -21.11 8.58
N ILE A 47 0.27 -20.57 8.45
CA ILE A 47 0.58 -19.54 7.45
C ILE A 47 0.42 -20.14 6.04
N VAL A 48 -0.34 -19.46 5.18
CA VAL A 48 -0.45 -19.79 3.76
C VAL A 48 0.76 -19.19 3.05
N PRO A 49 1.63 -20.00 2.42
CA PRO A 49 2.82 -19.50 1.75
C PRO A 49 2.49 -18.49 0.66
N SER A 50 3.29 -17.41 0.60
CA SER A 50 3.20 -16.37 -0.43
C SER A 50 1.86 -15.62 -0.51
N LEU A 51 0.99 -15.72 0.52
CA LEU A 51 -0.28 -15.01 0.58
C LEU A 51 -0.33 -14.05 1.76
N TYR A 52 -0.70 -12.80 1.48
CA TYR A 52 -0.66 -11.73 2.47
C TYR A 52 -1.91 -10.84 2.43
N SER A 53 -2.15 -10.16 3.54
CA SER A 53 -2.97 -8.95 3.59
C SER A 53 -2.06 -7.74 3.75
N ALA A 54 -2.38 -6.64 3.06
CA ALA A 54 -1.75 -5.36 3.30
C ALA A 54 -2.58 -4.58 4.32
N TRP A 55 -1.94 -4.02 5.33
CA TRP A 55 -2.56 -3.22 6.37
C TRP A 55 -2.14 -1.78 6.16
N VAL A 56 -3.12 -0.92 5.89
CA VAL A 56 -2.95 0.53 5.78
C VAL A 56 -3.59 1.12 7.03
N THR A 57 -2.80 1.74 7.90
CA THR A 57 -3.27 2.20 9.21
C THR A 57 -3.11 3.71 9.32
N LEU A 58 -4.21 4.43 9.55
CA LEU A 58 -4.17 5.83 9.96
C LEU A 58 -3.60 5.93 11.37
N ASN A 59 -2.52 6.70 11.55
CA ASN A 59 -1.87 6.89 12.84
C ASN A 59 -1.87 8.37 13.22
N ASN A 60 -3.02 8.85 13.71
CA ASN A 60 -3.17 10.18 14.31
C ASN A 60 -4.18 10.16 15.47
N PRO A 61 -4.00 9.29 16.49
CA PRO A 61 -5.02 9.03 17.50
C PRO A 61 -5.34 10.25 18.39
N SER A 62 -4.39 11.19 18.56
CA SER A 62 -4.59 12.43 19.33
C SER A 62 -5.64 13.35 18.72
N GLN A 63 -5.90 13.22 17.42
CA GLN A 63 -6.92 13.96 16.67
C GLN A 63 -7.98 13.03 16.08
N PHE A 64 -8.28 11.91 16.76
CA PHE A 64 -9.29 10.95 16.33
C PHE A 64 -9.07 10.42 14.90
N ASN A 65 -7.79 10.30 14.52
CA ASN A 65 -7.33 9.83 13.21
C ASN A 65 -7.83 10.68 12.03
N SER A 66 -8.09 11.97 12.25
CA SER A 66 -8.21 12.92 11.14
C SER A 66 -6.95 12.90 10.28
N TYR A 67 -7.11 12.99 8.96
CA TYR A 67 -5.98 12.91 8.03
C TYR A 67 -5.55 14.26 7.50
N THR A 68 -4.23 14.47 7.48
CA THR A 68 -3.60 15.60 6.78
C THR A 68 -3.43 15.30 5.29
N THR A 69 -3.02 16.31 4.52
CA THR A 69 -2.65 16.14 3.11
C THR A 69 -1.51 15.14 2.91
N GLU A 70 -0.54 15.06 3.83
CA GLU A 70 0.52 14.05 3.73
C GLU A 70 0.01 12.65 4.05
N MET A 71 -0.89 12.51 5.03
CA MET A 71 -1.49 11.22 5.33
C MET A 71 -2.32 10.67 4.17
N VAL A 72 -3.11 11.51 3.48
CA VAL A 72 -3.90 11.00 2.33
C VAL A 72 -3.01 10.53 1.17
N LYS A 73 -1.84 11.14 0.96
CA LYS A 73 -0.82 10.62 0.03
C LYS A 73 -0.32 9.26 0.46
N GLY A 74 -0.10 9.05 1.76
CA GLY A 74 0.22 7.75 2.35
C GLY A 74 -0.86 6.70 2.11
N VAL A 75 -2.14 7.05 2.27
CA VAL A 75 -3.24 6.13 1.95
C VAL A 75 -3.23 5.76 0.47
N ILE A 76 -3.10 6.73 -0.43
CA ILE A 76 -3.04 6.50 -1.89
C ILE A 76 -1.86 5.59 -2.25
N ALA A 77 -0.67 5.88 -1.71
CA ALA A 77 0.53 5.08 -1.91
C ALA A 77 0.37 3.65 -1.38
N GLY A 78 -0.23 3.47 -0.20
CA GLY A 78 -0.50 2.16 0.39
C GLY A 78 -1.47 1.31 -0.44
N MET A 79 -2.55 1.91 -0.92
CA MET A 79 -3.52 1.23 -1.79
C MET A 79 -2.91 0.82 -3.13
N GLN A 80 -2.10 1.70 -3.74
CA GLN A 80 -1.40 1.39 -4.99
C GLN A 80 -0.35 0.29 -4.81
N LYS A 81 0.45 0.36 -3.74
CA LYS A 81 1.44 -0.66 -3.40
C LYS A 81 0.79 -2.04 -3.18
N ALA A 82 -0.34 -2.07 -2.49
CA ALA A 82 -1.10 -3.31 -2.29
C ALA A 82 -1.68 -3.85 -3.59
N SER A 83 -2.22 -2.98 -4.46
CA SER A 83 -2.76 -3.36 -5.77
C SER A 83 -1.70 -3.94 -6.72
N ALA A 84 -0.48 -3.41 -6.67
CA ALA A 84 0.64 -3.87 -7.50
C ALA A 84 1.28 -5.19 -7.00
N ASP A 85 1.15 -5.51 -5.70
CA ASP A 85 1.74 -6.71 -5.10
C ASP A 85 0.85 -7.95 -5.32
N ARG A 86 1.25 -8.81 -6.25
CA ARG A 86 0.53 -10.08 -6.58
C ARG A 86 0.39 -11.05 -5.41
N SER A 87 1.15 -10.87 -4.33
CA SER A 87 1.05 -11.69 -3.12
C SER A 87 -0.02 -11.18 -2.15
N VAL A 88 -0.57 -9.98 -2.36
CA VAL A 88 -1.60 -9.38 -1.51
C VAL A 88 -2.99 -9.71 -2.07
N VAL A 89 -3.85 -10.29 -1.23
CA VAL A 89 -5.23 -10.66 -1.61
C VAL A 89 -6.32 -9.82 -0.95
N ALA A 90 -5.95 -9.01 0.05
CA ALA A 90 -6.86 -8.13 0.75
C ALA A 90 -6.11 -6.94 1.35
N VAL A 91 -6.81 -5.81 1.43
CA VAL A 91 -6.35 -4.65 2.20
C VAL A 91 -7.21 -4.50 3.45
N VAL A 92 -6.58 -4.40 4.60
CA VAL A 92 -7.19 -3.97 5.86
C VAL A 92 -6.89 -2.48 6.01
N PHE A 93 -7.90 -1.64 5.81
CA PHE A 93 -7.80 -0.21 6.08
C PHE A 93 -8.34 0.07 7.48
N THR A 94 -7.45 0.47 8.39
CA THR A 94 -7.74 0.59 9.82
C THR A 94 -7.08 1.84 10.42
N ALA A 95 -7.16 2.02 11.73
CA ALA A 95 -6.60 3.17 12.42
C ALA A 95 -6.08 2.80 13.82
N VAL A 96 -5.12 3.58 14.32
CA VAL A 96 -4.56 3.41 15.66
C VAL A 96 -5.55 3.88 16.72
N GLY A 97 -5.64 3.15 17.82
CA GLY A 97 -6.46 3.50 18.98
C GLY A 97 -7.88 2.93 18.93
N ASP A 98 -8.70 3.32 19.90
CA ASP A 98 -10.01 2.74 20.21
C ASP A 98 -11.16 3.75 20.12
N LYS A 99 -10.85 5.05 20.02
CA LYS A 99 -11.86 6.12 20.09
C LYS A 99 -12.61 6.36 18.79
N ALA A 100 -11.92 6.33 17.65
CA ALA A 100 -12.49 6.62 16.34
C ALA A 100 -11.61 6.04 15.22
N PHE A 101 -12.24 5.61 14.13
CA PHE A 101 -11.53 5.22 12.92
C PHE A 101 -10.92 6.44 12.19
N CYS A 102 -11.76 7.44 11.87
CA CYS A 102 -11.35 8.67 11.19
C CYS A 102 -12.48 9.70 11.28
N THR A 103 -12.16 10.94 11.62
CA THR A 103 -13.12 12.06 11.71
C THR A 103 -13.15 12.94 10.46
N GLY A 104 -12.41 12.59 9.41
CA GLY A 104 -12.30 13.35 8.16
C GLY A 104 -10.98 14.08 8.01
N GLY A 105 -10.91 14.99 7.03
CA GLY A 105 -9.71 15.77 6.77
C GLY A 105 -9.50 16.89 7.79
N ASN A 106 -8.28 17.04 8.30
CA ASN A 106 -7.85 18.20 9.08
C ASN A 106 -6.67 18.87 8.34
N THR A 107 -6.98 19.94 7.62
CA THR A 107 -6.00 20.67 6.80
C THR A 107 -5.06 21.49 7.68
#